data_AF-A0A1C5DQ70-F1
#
_entry.id   AF-A0A1C5DQ70-F1
#
_cell.length_a   1.000
_cell.length_b   1.000
_cell.length_c   1.000
_cell.angle_alpha   90.00
_cell.angle_beta   90.00
_cell.angle_gamma   90.00
#
_symmetry.space_group_name_H-M   'P 1'
#
loop_
_entity.id
_entity.type
_entity.pdbx_description
1 polymer ?
#
loop_
_entity_poly.entity_id
_entity_poly.type
_entity_poly.pdbx_seq_one_letter_code
_entity_poly.pdbx_strand_id
1 'polypeptide(L)'
;MVHGERAAEPRQIAGHGVEPLGARLQQHSLGGLDEGRRGRRGSARHLLQGGVQEHPDPVPARPFDEDGQRRDPVSPAGLSAGDLTQMRRRATAQSAALMLGPARRPAEIPDTPRTLIAATFTVEQVRAMVAAGLPAFAMLAGPGWTMTELPTGHWPMLSRPKELAELLLAM
;
A
#
# COMPACT_ATOMS: atom_id res chain seq x y z
N MET A 1 25.00 -40.13 -13.78
CA MET A 1 24.50 -39.93 -12.40
C MET A 1 23.88 -38.54 -12.36
N VAL A 2 22.55 -38.48 -12.35
CA VAL A 2 21.75 -37.26 -12.56
C VAL A 2 21.80 -36.41 -11.29
N HIS A 3 22.21 -35.15 -11.39
CA HIS A 3 22.08 -34.18 -10.30
C HIS A 3 20.65 -33.64 -10.30
N GLY A 4 19.88 -34.04 -9.29
CA GLY A 4 18.52 -33.56 -9.05
C GLY A 4 18.52 -32.12 -8.57
N GLU A 5 18.04 -31.22 -9.41
CA GLU A 5 17.69 -29.85 -9.06
C GLU A 5 16.44 -29.88 -8.18
N ARG A 6 16.56 -29.53 -6.89
CA ARG A 6 15.40 -29.40 -6.01
C ARG A 6 14.71 -28.08 -6.33
N ALA A 7 13.51 -28.18 -6.91
CA ALA A 7 12.57 -27.08 -6.98
C ALA A 7 12.30 -26.55 -5.55
N ALA A 8 12.42 -25.24 -5.36
CA ALA A 8 11.99 -24.59 -4.13
C ALA A 8 10.46 -24.62 -4.07
N GLU A 9 9.89 -25.33 -3.10
CA GLU A 9 8.45 -25.38 -2.88
C GLU A 9 7.88 -23.98 -2.56
N PRO A 10 6.68 -23.65 -3.04
CA PRO A 10 6.00 -22.42 -2.68
C PRO A 10 5.66 -22.47 -1.18
N ARG A 11 6.29 -21.62 -0.37
CA ARG A 11 5.90 -21.43 1.02
C ARG A 11 4.51 -20.79 1.06
N GLN A 12 3.50 -21.61 1.32
CA GLN A 12 2.17 -21.15 1.70
C GLN A 12 2.31 -20.19 2.90
N ILE A 13 1.88 -18.95 2.71
CA ILE A 13 1.47 -18.11 3.83
C ILE A 13 0.32 -18.82 4.51
N ALA A 14 0.54 -19.24 5.77
CA ALA A 14 -0.46 -19.91 6.59
C ALA A 14 -1.77 -19.13 6.52
N GLY A 15 -2.88 -19.86 6.30
CA GLY A 15 -4.21 -19.29 6.14
C GLY A 15 -4.47 -18.22 7.20
N HIS A 16 -4.62 -16.98 6.74
CA HIS A 16 -4.96 -15.88 7.61
C HIS A 16 -6.34 -16.15 8.20
N GLY A 17 -6.35 -16.57 9.47
CA GLY A 17 -7.54 -16.58 10.29
C GLY A 17 -8.26 -15.24 10.18
N VAL A 18 -9.58 -15.32 10.27
CA VAL A 18 -10.53 -14.22 10.15
C VAL A 18 -10.34 -13.27 11.34
N GLU A 19 -9.29 -12.43 11.30
CA GLU A 19 -9.18 -11.30 12.22
C GLU A 19 -10.19 -10.23 11.80
N PRO A 20 -10.83 -9.54 12.76
CA PRO A 20 -11.85 -8.53 12.46
C PRO A 20 -11.23 -7.39 11.63
N LEU A 21 -11.93 -7.00 10.56
CA LEU A 21 -11.53 -6.00 9.57
C LEU A 21 -10.96 -4.69 10.19
N GLY A 22 -11.42 -4.31 11.38
CA GLY A 22 -10.99 -3.11 12.09
C GLY A 22 -9.56 -3.13 12.59
N ALA A 23 -9.02 -4.30 12.99
CA ALA A 23 -7.67 -4.39 13.56
C ALA A 23 -6.57 -4.21 12.50
N ARG A 24 -6.80 -4.71 11.27
CA ARG A 24 -5.85 -4.61 10.15
C ARG A 24 -5.67 -3.17 9.65
N LEU A 25 -6.74 -2.37 9.62
CA LEU A 25 -6.67 -0.99 9.13
C LEU A 25 -5.93 -0.07 10.10
N GLN A 26 -6.09 -0.28 11.42
CA GLN A 26 -5.39 0.48 12.45
C GLN A 26 -3.87 0.30 12.35
N GLN A 27 -3.41 -0.91 12.01
CA GLN A 27 -1.98 -1.23 11.85
C GLN A 27 -1.39 -0.63 10.56
N HIS A 28 -2.18 -0.56 9.48
CA HIS A 28 -1.72 0.00 8.20
C HIS A 28 -1.81 1.53 8.13
N SER A 29 -2.62 2.17 8.98
CA SER A 29 -3.00 3.59 8.83
C SER A 29 -2.42 4.56 9.86
N LEU A 30 -1.71 4.13 10.91
CA LEU A 30 -1.24 5.05 11.96
C LEU A 30 0.28 4.95 12.20
N GLY A 31 1.03 5.56 11.28
CA GLY A 31 2.40 5.98 11.48
C GLY A 31 2.51 7.51 11.51
N GLY A 32 2.08 8.10 12.63
CA GLY A 32 2.49 9.45 13.07
C GLY A 32 1.66 10.61 12.53
N LEU A 33 0.79 11.17 13.40
CA LEU A 33 0.62 12.60 13.59
C LEU A 33 0.18 12.81 15.05
N ASP A 34 1.04 13.47 15.84
CA ASP A 34 0.79 13.85 17.23
C ASP A 34 -0.28 14.95 17.31
N GLU A 35 -1.35 14.69 18.06
CA GLU A 35 -2.49 15.60 18.25
C GLU A 35 -2.16 16.66 19.31
N GLY A 36 -1.93 17.90 18.88
CA GLY A 36 -1.72 18.97 19.85
C GLY A 36 -1.87 20.40 19.33
N ARG A 37 -3.08 20.83 18.94
CA ARG A 37 -3.55 22.19 19.32
C ARG A 37 -5.05 22.44 19.11
N ARG A 38 -5.73 22.69 20.23
CA ARG A 38 -7.11 23.18 20.31
C ARG A 38 -7.16 24.69 20.01
N GLY A 39 -8.04 25.08 19.09
CA GLY A 39 -8.82 26.32 19.18
C GLY A 39 -8.36 27.53 18.34
N ARG A 40 -9.15 27.89 17.33
CA ARG A 40 -10.04 29.08 17.34
C ARG A 40 -10.86 29.15 16.05
N ARG A 41 -12.15 29.50 16.18
CA ARG A 41 -13.13 29.64 15.11
C ARG A 41 -12.88 30.95 14.35
N GLY A 42 -12.77 30.90 13.03
CA GLY A 42 -12.61 32.05 12.13
C GLY A 42 -13.27 31.77 10.78
N SER A 43 -13.91 32.79 10.23
CA SER A 43 -14.96 32.75 9.18
C SER A 43 -14.56 32.12 7.83
N ALA A 44 -15.53 31.42 7.22
CA ALA A 44 -15.42 30.51 6.09
C ALA A 44 -15.32 31.17 4.68
N ARG A 45 -14.61 32.29 4.53
CA ARG A 45 -14.55 32.98 3.21
C ARG A 45 -13.17 33.41 2.70
N HIS A 46 -12.09 32.95 3.35
CA HIS A 46 -10.71 33.26 2.91
C HIS A 46 -9.85 32.00 2.60
N LEU A 47 -10.40 30.79 2.70
CA LEU A 47 -9.63 29.54 2.68
C LEU A 47 -9.25 28.99 1.29
N LEU A 48 -9.44 29.75 0.21
CA LEU A 48 -9.14 29.29 -1.16
C LEU A 48 -7.85 29.89 -1.76
N GLN A 49 -7.05 30.62 -0.98
CA GLN A 49 -5.71 31.08 -1.38
C GLN A 49 -4.61 30.65 -0.40
N GLY A 50 -4.70 29.43 0.15
CA GLY A 50 -3.57 28.80 0.80
C GLY A 50 -2.64 28.23 -0.26
N GLY A 51 -1.56 28.94 -0.59
CA GLY A 51 -0.42 28.33 -1.29
C GLY A 51 0.04 27.07 -0.55
N VAL A 52 0.71 26.16 -1.26
CA VAL A 52 1.36 25.00 -0.62
C VAL A 52 2.23 25.54 0.49
N GLN A 53 1.87 25.31 1.76
CA GLN A 53 2.79 25.56 2.85
C GLN A 53 3.96 24.61 2.62
N GLU A 54 5.13 25.18 2.31
CA GLU A 54 6.35 24.40 2.19
C GLU A 54 6.59 23.72 3.54
N HIS A 55 6.37 22.42 3.58
CA HIS A 55 6.77 21.60 4.71
C HIS A 55 8.28 21.37 4.52
N PRO A 56 9.13 21.95 5.38
CA PRO A 56 10.54 22.18 5.04
C PRO A 56 11.35 20.88 4.96
N ASP A 57 10.95 19.87 5.73
CA ASP A 57 11.70 18.61 5.81
C ASP A 57 11.08 17.52 4.92
N PRO A 58 11.91 16.78 4.15
CA PRO A 58 11.45 15.64 3.39
C PRO A 58 10.96 14.52 4.32
N VAL A 59 9.94 13.79 3.88
CA VAL A 59 9.46 12.61 4.57
C VAL A 59 10.51 11.50 4.41
N PRO A 60 11.07 10.97 5.51
CA PRO A 60 12.11 9.97 5.43
C PRO A 60 11.57 8.68 4.77
N ALA A 61 12.45 7.99 4.05
CA ALA A 61 12.14 6.67 3.56
C ALA A 61 11.79 5.72 4.72
N ARG A 62 10.92 4.74 4.44
CA ARG A 62 10.65 3.66 5.41
C ARG A 62 11.99 3.01 5.82
N PRO A 63 12.26 2.84 7.13
CA PRO A 63 13.56 2.33 7.59
C PRO A 63 13.75 0.82 7.33
N PHE A 64 12.67 0.07 7.12
CA PHE A 64 12.66 -1.39 6.98
C PHE A 64 13.45 -2.10 8.09
N ASP A 65 13.42 -1.55 9.30
CA ASP A 65 14.04 -2.11 10.49
C ASP A 65 13.21 -3.27 11.05
N GLU A 66 13.75 -3.95 12.05
CA GLU A 66 13.06 -5.07 12.70
C GLU A 66 11.80 -4.61 13.43
N ASP A 67 11.82 -3.42 14.03
CA ASP A 67 10.69 -2.83 14.73
C ASP A 67 9.49 -2.63 13.79
N GLY A 68 9.73 -2.10 12.59
CA GLY A 68 8.71 -1.95 11.56
C GLY A 68 8.15 -3.29 11.09
N GLN A 69 9.01 -4.30 10.93
CA GLN A 69 8.58 -5.66 10.57
C GLN A 69 7.74 -6.30 11.68
N ARG A 70 8.03 -6.02 12.96
CA ARG A 70 7.20 -6.51 14.07
C ARG A 70 5.84 -5.81 14.14
N ARG A 71 5.77 -4.50 13.82
CA ARG A 71 4.51 -3.75 13.78
C ARG A 71 3.61 -4.16 12.60
N ASP A 72 4.21 -4.50 11.47
CA ASP A 72 3.52 -4.91 10.24
C ASP A 72 4.27 -6.08 9.60
N PRO A 73 4.03 -7.32 10.06
CA PRO A 73 4.70 -8.51 9.55
C PRO A 73 4.17 -8.96 8.18
N VAL A 74 2.98 -8.47 7.78
CA VAL A 74 2.35 -8.84 6.49
C VAL A 74 3.02 -8.11 5.34
N SER A 75 3.31 -6.81 5.49
CA SER A 75 3.92 -6.01 4.44
C SER A 75 5.25 -6.55 3.89
N PRO A 76 6.23 -6.98 4.70
CA PRO A 76 7.50 -7.53 4.20
C PRO A 76 7.44 -9.04 3.88
N ALA A 77 6.28 -9.70 3.99
CA ALA A 77 6.18 -11.14 3.79
C ALA A 77 6.69 -11.56 2.40
N GLY A 78 7.53 -12.59 2.38
CA GLY A 78 8.16 -13.11 1.16
C GLY A 78 9.45 -12.40 0.74
N LEU A 79 9.88 -11.34 1.44
CA LEU A 79 11.16 -10.70 1.20
C LEU A 79 12.28 -11.35 2.03
N SER A 80 13.46 -11.50 1.42
CA SER A 80 14.67 -11.94 2.12
C SER A 80 15.35 -10.78 2.87
N ALA A 81 16.26 -11.10 3.79
CA ALA A 81 17.13 -10.09 4.42
C ALA A 81 17.97 -9.31 3.37
N GLY A 82 18.34 -9.97 2.28
CA GLY A 82 19.01 -9.35 1.14
C GLY A 82 18.13 -8.30 0.48
N ASP A 83 16.86 -8.62 0.20
CA ASP A 83 15.90 -7.68 -0.41
C ASP A 83 15.68 -6.45 0.47
N LEU A 84 15.45 -6.65 1.78
CA LEU A 84 15.30 -5.53 2.72
C LEU A 84 16.56 -4.65 2.76
N THR A 85 17.75 -5.26 2.67
CA THR A 85 19.02 -4.51 2.58
C THR A 85 19.10 -3.70 1.29
N GLN A 86 18.66 -4.26 0.16
CA GLN A 86 18.58 -3.53 -1.12
C GLN A 86 17.59 -2.36 -1.04
N MET A 87 16.41 -2.59 -0.46
CA MET A 87 15.38 -1.57 -0.30
C MET A 87 15.90 -0.41 0.56
N ARG A 88 16.48 -0.67 1.73
CA ARG A 88 17.08 0.37 2.58
C ARG A 88 18.12 1.20 1.86
N ARG A 89 18.99 0.54 1.08
CA ARG A 89 20.07 1.23 0.35
C ARG A 89 19.56 2.10 -0.79
N ARG A 90 18.42 1.74 -1.40
CA ARG A 90 17.88 2.44 -2.58
C ARG A 90 16.71 3.37 -2.27
N ALA A 91 16.11 3.26 -1.09
CA ALA A 91 14.98 4.10 -0.73
C ALA A 91 15.43 5.55 -0.53
N THR A 92 14.69 6.47 -1.14
CA THR A 92 14.94 7.91 -1.07
C THR A 92 13.82 8.60 -0.30
N ALA A 93 14.20 9.61 0.49
CA ALA A 93 13.23 10.48 1.14
C ALA A 93 12.36 11.16 0.07
N GLN A 94 11.06 11.25 0.34
CA GLN A 94 10.10 11.89 -0.56
C GLN A 94 9.87 13.33 -0.09
N SER A 95 9.71 14.25 -1.03
CA SER A 95 9.36 15.63 -0.66
C SER A 95 8.02 15.65 0.08
N ALA A 96 7.94 16.36 1.20
CA ALA A 96 6.68 16.53 1.93
C ALA A 96 5.63 17.27 1.07
N ALA A 97 6.05 18.19 0.20
CA ALA A 97 5.16 18.85 -0.75
C ALA A 97 4.52 17.86 -1.74
N LEU A 98 5.25 16.81 -2.15
CA LEU A 98 4.70 15.74 -3.00
C LEU A 98 3.68 14.89 -2.24
N MET A 99 3.99 14.53 -1.00
CA MET A 99 3.17 13.59 -0.21
C MET A 99 1.90 14.23 0.35
N LEU A 100 1.98 15.48 0.79
CA LEU A 100 0.90 16.18 1.49
C LEU A 100 0.19 17.22 0.61
N GLY A 101 0.78 17.56 -0.54
CA GLY A 101 0.20 18.50 -1.48
C GLY A 101 -1.07 17.98 -2.13
N PRO A 102 -2.03 18.85 -2.48
CA PRO A 102 -3.23 18.45 -3.18
C PRO A 102 -2.91 18.01 -4.62
N ALA A 103 -3.40 16.84 -5.02
CA ALA A 103 -3.35 16.40 -6.41
C ALA A 103 -4.56 16.97 -7.19
N ARG A 104 -4.31 17.59 -8.35
CA ARG A 104 -5.38 17.92 -9.30
C ARG A 104 -5.70 16.70 -10.14
N ARG A 105 -6.99 16.36 -10.24
CA ARG A 105 -7.49 15.26 -11.07
C ARG A 105 -8.57 15.79 -12.01
N PRO A 106 -8.67 15.28 -13.25
CA PRO A 106 -9.83 15.51 -14.10
C PRO A 106 -11.14 15.12 -13.38
N ALA A 107 -12.22 15.83 -13.69
CA ALA A 107 -13.54 15.51 -13.16
C ALA A 107 -14.06 14.16 -13.70
N GLU A 108 -13.75 13.88 -14.96
CA GLU A 108 -14.05 12.62 -15.63
C GLU A 108 -12.82 11.72 -15.63
N ILE A 109 -12.98 10.49 -15.16
CA ILE A 109 -11.91 9.49 -15.19
C ILE A 109 -11.94 8.85 -16.58
N PRO A 110 -10.82 8.81 -17.33
CA PRO A 110 -10.77 8.15 -18.62
C PRO A 110 -11.26 6.70 -18.55
N ASP A 111 -11.98 6.25 -19.58
CA ASP A 111 -12.45 4.88 -19.69
C ASP A 111 -11.31 3.95 -20.15
N THR A 112 -10.31 3.81 -19.29
CA THR A 112 -9.19 2.88 -19.49
C THR A 112 -9.41 1.60 -18.68
N PRO A 113 -9.00 0.42 -19.20
CA PRO A 113 -8.97 -0.82 -18.43
C PRO A 113 -8.20 -0.63 -17.11
N ARG A 114 -8.75 -1.13 -16.01
CA ARG A 114 -8.19 -1.00 -14.67
C ARG A 114 -8.15 -2.36 -14.00
N THR A 115 -7.00 -2.74 -13.48
CA THR A 115 -6.82 -3.99 -12.75
C THR A 115 -6.24 -3.77 -11.37
N LEU A 116 -6.84 -4.38 -10.36
CA LEU A 116 -6.26 -4.53 -9.03
C LEU A 116 -5.63 -5.92 -8.93
N ILE A 117 -4.33 -5.97 -8.64
CA ILE A 117 -3.64 -7.18 -8.19
C ILE A 117 -3.53 -7.09 -6.67
N ALA A 118 -4.38 -7.82 -5.95
CA ALA A 118 -4.45 -7.81 -4.50
C ALA A 118 -3.39 -8.75 -3.90
N ALA A 119 -2.37 -8.16 -3.27
CA ALA A 119 -1.27 -8.92 -2.68
C ALA A 119 -1.50 -9.27 -1.20
N THR A 120 -1.81 -8.25 -0.39
CA THR A 120 -1.94 -8.37 1.07
C THR A 120 -3.37 -8.57 1.56
N PHE A 121 -4.33 -8.57 0.64
CA PHE A 121 -5.75 -8.77 0.90
C PHE A 121 -6.32 -9.76 -0.11
N THR A 122 -7.36 -10.49 0.27
CA THR A 122 -8.19 -11.19 -0.71
C THR A 122 -9.09 -10.20 -1.44
N VAL A 123 -9.54 -10.54 -2.65
CA VAL A 123 -10.54 -9.76 -3.40
C VAL A 123 -11.85 -9.68 -2.62
N GLU A 124 -12.21 -10.73 -1.88
CA GLU A 124 -13.38 -10.69 -0.98
C GLU A 124 -13.22 -9.62 0.10
N GLN A 125 -12.07 -9.55 0.76
CA GLN A 125 -11.79 -8.51 1.76
C GLN A 125 -11.83 -7.11 1.14
N VAL A 126 -11.25 -6.94 -0.07
CA VAL A 126 -11.32 -5.68 -0.81
C VAL A 126 -12.77 -5.29 -1.08
N ARG A 127 -13.61 -6.21 -1.56
CA ARG A 127 -15.03 -5.95 -1.83
C ARG A 127 -15.80 -5.60 -0.56
N ALA A 128 -15.50 -6.27 0.56
CA ALA A 128 -16.10 -5.94 1.85
C ALA A 128 -15.71 -4.53 2.32
N MET A 129 -14.45 -4.13 2.15
CA MET A 129 -13.96 -2.78 2.47
C MET A 129 -14.58 -1.70 1.58
N VAL A 130 -14.81 -2.00 0.31
CA VAL A 130 -15.57 -1.15 -0.61
C VAL A 130 -17.02 -1.00 -0.15
N ALA A 131 -17.70 -2.11 0.18
CA ALA A 131 -19.08 -2.10 0.64
C ALA A 131 -19.24 -1.37 1.99
N ALA A 132 -18.23 -1.45 2.86
CA ALA A 132 -18.17 -0.70 4.11
C ALA A 132 -17.88 0.81 3.93
N GLY A 133 -17.62 1.27 2.70
CA GLY A 133 -17.40 2.68 2.40
C GLY A 133 -16.07 3.23 2.93
N LEU A 134 -15.04 2.38 3.10
CA LEU A 134 -13.75 2.85 3.58
C LEU A 134 -13.10 3.82 2.59
N PRO A 135 -12.71 5.04 3.01
CA PRO A 135 -12.20 6.06 2.09
C PRO A 135 -11.03 5.60 1.22
N ALA A 136 -10.14 4.76 1.76
CA ALA A 136 -8.99 4.22 1.03
C ALA A 136 -9.38 3.29 -0.14
N PHE A 137 -10.59 2.71 -0.11
CA PHE A 137 -11.10 1.77 -1.11
C PHE A 137 -12.19 2.36 -2.01
N ALA A 138 -12.59 3.62 -1.78
CA ALA A 138 -13.72 4.25 -2.49
C ALA A 138 -13.59 4.23 -4.03
N MET A 139 -12.37 4.37 -4.56
CA MET A 139 -12.10 4.33 -6.01
C MET A 139 -12.40 2.97 -6.66
N LEU A 140 -12.40 1.89 -5.87
CA LEU A 140 -12.65 0.53 -6.33
C LEU A 140 -14.16 0.20 -6.41
N ALA A 141 -15.03 1.10 -5.94
CA ALA A 141 -16.49 0.96 -6.05
C ALA A 141 -17.01 1.20 -7.48
N GLY A 142 -16.24 1.90 -8.31
CA GLY A 142 -16.63 2.25 -9.67
C GLY A 142 -16.61 1.05 -10.64
N PRO A 143 -17.25 1.17 -11.82
CA PRO A 143 -17.19 0.15 -12.85
C PRO A 143 -15.80 0.07 -13.50
N GLY A 144 -15.55 -1.03 -14.23
CA GLY A 144 -14.34 -1.21 -15.05
C GLY A 144 -13.12 -1.77 -14.32
N TRP A 145 -13.28 -2.26 -13.09
CA TRP A 145 -12.22 -2.94 -12.35
C TRP A 145 -12.25 -4.45 -12.56
N THR A 146 -11.16 -4.98 -13.10
CA THR A 146 -10.79 -6.39 -12.95
C THR A 146 -10.02 -6.55 -11.64
N MET A 147 -10.27 -7.63 -10.89
CA MET A 147 -9.59 -7.89 -9.62
C MET A 147 -9.06 -9.31 -9.61
N THR A 148 -7.76 -9.47 -9.33
CA THR A 148 -7.10 -10.76 -9.18
C THR A 148 -6.22 -10.75 -7.94
N GLU A 149 -5.94 -11.93 -7.39
CA GLU A 149 -5.09 -12.08 -6.22
C GLU A 149 -3.68 -12.53 -6.62
N LEU A 150 -2.67 -12.04 -5.90
CA LEU A 150 -1.33 -12.61 -5.88
C LEU A 150 -0.85 -12.65 -4.42
N PRO A 151 -1.25 -13.67 -3.64
CA PRO A 151 -1.02 -13.67 -2.20
C PRO A 151 0.49 -13.59 -1.85
N THR A 152 0.90 -12.44 -1.29
CA THR A 152 2.28 -12.15 -0.85
C THR A 152 2.32 -10.86 -0.02
N GLY A 153 3.51 -10.35 0.32
CA GLY A 153 3.67 -9.04 0.96
C GLY A 153 3.36 -7.85 0.03
N HIS A 154 3.63 -6.63 0.52
CA HIS A 154 3.31 -5.39 -0.16
C HIS A 154 4.16 -5.12 -1.42
N TRP A 155 5.27 -5.86 -1.60
CA TRP A 155 6.20 -5.71 -2.73
C TRP A 155 6.23 -6.97 -3.61
N PRO A 156 5.14 -7.29 -4.33
CA PRO A 156 5.09 -8.48 -5.20
C PRO A 156 6.15 -8.45 -6.31
N MET A 157 6.59 -7.25 -6.72
CA MET A 157 7.69 -7.04 -7.67
C MET A 157 9.04 -7.61 -7.17
N LEU A 158 9.18 -7.85 -5.86
CA LEU A 158 10.38 -8.43 -5.25
C LEU A 158 10.12 -9.85 -4.73
N SER A 159 8.98 -10.08 -4.09
CA SER A 159 8.66 -11.39 -3.50
C SER A 159 8.18 -12.43 -4.50
N ARG A 160 7.44 -12.02 -5.55
CA ARG A 160 6.88 -12.90 -6.61
C ARG A 160 6.97 -12.26 -8.00
N PRO A 161 8.19 -11.92 -8.48
CA PRO A 161 8.36 -11.14 -9.71
C PRO A 161 7.87 -11.86 -10.96
N LYS A 162 8.02 -13.19 -11.04
CA LYS A 162 7.64 -13.98 -12.22
C LYS A 162 6.12 -14.05 -12.35
N GLU A 163 5.45 -14.40 -11.27
CA GLU A 163 4.00 -14.57 -11.24
C GLU A 163 3.28 -13.23 -11.41
N LEU A 164 3.86 -12.14 -10.87
CA LEU A 164 3.37 -10.80 -11.16
C LEU A 164 3.51 -10.44 -12.65
N ALA A 165 4.64 -10.77 -13.28
CA ALA A 165 4.85 -10.52 -14.70
C ALA A 165 3.87 -11.33 -15.58
N GLU A 166 3.62 -12.59 -15.24
CA GLU A 166 2.63 -13.44 -15.93
C GLU A 166 1.22 -12.85 -15.84
N LEU A 167 0.82 -12.37 -14.66
CA LEU A 167 -0.47 -11.69 -14.49
C LEU A 167 -0.56 -10.43 -15.36
N LEU A 168 0.49 -9.60 -15.38
CA LEU A 168 0.51 -8.36 -16.17
C LEU A 168 0.49 -8.63 -17.69
N LEU A 169 1.10 -9.71 -18.15
CA LEU A 169 1.09 -10.11 -19.57
C LEU A 169 -0.24 -10.71 -20.02
N ALA A 170 -1.05 -11.21 -19.08
CA ALA A 170 -2.36 -11.81 -19.36
C ALA A 170 -3.51 -10.79 -19.39
N MET A 171 -3.23 -9.50 -19.18
CA MET A 171 -4.22 -8.42 -19.12
C MET A 171 -4.41 -7.70 -20.45
#